data_AF-A0A961RWN1-F1
#
_entry.id   AF-A0A961RWN1-F1
#
_cell.length_a   1.000
_cell.length_b   1.000
_cell.length_c   1.000
_cell.angle_alpha   90.00
_cell.angle_beta   90.00
_cell.angle_gamma   90.00
#
_symmetry.space_group_name_H-M   'P 1'
#
loop_
_entity.id
_entity.type
_entity.pdbx_description
1 polymer ?
#
loop_
_entity_poly.entity_id
_entity_poly.type
_entity_poly.pdbx_seq_one_letter_code
_entity_poly.pdbx_strand_id
1 'polypeptide(L)' 'MIDPRRSKTERISYIQSMLGEMRTLADAERCDMLTYLIEMAYVEASDILRGQRPLRVEGNQRHTAA' A
#
# COMPACT_ATOMS: atom_id res chain seq x y z
N MET A 1 2.14 6.09 -17.17
CA MET A 1 1.57 7.43 -17.46
C MET A 1 0.37 7.63 -16.56
N ILE A 2 0.45 8.49 -15.53
CA ILE A 2 -0.68 8.78 -14.64
C ILE A 2 -1.48 9.92 -15.28
N ASP A 3 -2.70 9.64 -15.75
CA ASP A 3 -3.60 10.65 -16.28
C ASP A 3 -4.08 11.59 -15.14
N PRO A 4 -3.85 12.91 -15.23
CA PRO A 4 -4.33 13.87 -14.23
C PRO A 4 -5.87 13.90 -14.07
N ARG A 5 -6.63 13.30 -14.99
CA ARG A 5 -8.11 13.17 -14.92
C ARG A 5 -8.60 11.86 -14.32
N ARG A 6 -7.72 10.90 -14.02
CA ARG A 6 -8.14 9.62 -13.43
C ARG A 6 -8.86 9.86 -12.09
N SER A 7 -9.95 9.14 -11.85
CA SER A 7 -10.63 9.17 -10.56
C SER A 7 -9.70 8.66 -9.46
N LYS A 8 -9.94 9.06 -8.21
CA LYS A 8 -9.20 8.54 -7.05
C LYS A 8 -9.23 7.01 -7.03
N THR A 9 -10.39 6.43 -7.32
CA THR A 9 -10.61 4.98 -7.42
C THR A 9 -9.68 4.32 -8.44
N GLU A 10 -9.57 4.87 -9.65
CA GLU A 10 -8.69 4.30 -10.67
C GLU A 10 -7.20 4.39 -10.30
N ARG A 11 -6.78 5.45 -9.62
CA ARG A 11 -5.40 5.55 -9.10
C ARG A 11 -5.14 4.50 -8.02
N ILE A 12 -6.05 4.31 -7.09
CA ILE A 12 -5.91 3.29 -6.03
C ILE A 12 -5.95 1.88 -6.62
N SER A 13 -6.83 1.62 -7.59
CA SER A 13 -6.87 0.34 -8.31
C SER A 13 -5.57 0.05 -9.03
N TYR A 14 -4.96 1.07 -9.67
CA TYR A 14 -3.64 0.92 -10.27
C TYR A 14 -2.55 0.60 -9.24
N ILE A 15 -2.56 1.28 -8.09
CA ILE A 15 -1.63 0.99 -6.98
C ILE A 15 -1.83 -0.45 -6.48
N GLN A 16 -3.07 -0.91 -6.32
CA GLN A 16 -3.38 -2.27 -5.89
C GLN A 16 -2.80 -3.31 -6.85
N SER A 17 -2.91 -3.10 -8.17
CA SER A 17 -2.28 -3.97 -9.17
C SER A 17 -0.75 -4.00 -9.02
N MET A 18 -0.10 -2.84 -8.89
CA MET A 18 1.35 -2.76 -8.68
C MET A 18 1.82 -3.49 -7.42
N LEU A 19 1.06 -3.36 -6.32
CA LEU A 19 1.36 -4.06 -5.06
C LEU A 19 1.29 -5.58 -5.22
N GLY A 20 0.37 -6.10 -6.04
CA GLY A 20 0.30 -7.53 -6.35
C GLY A 20 1.54 -8.05 -7.08
N GLU A 21 2.03 -7.30 -8.07
CA GLU A 21 3.28 -7.61 -8.78
C GLU A 21 4.49 -7.57 -7.82
N MET A 22 4.60 -6.50 -7.01
CA MET A 22 5.68 -6.35 -6.04
C MET A 22 5.68 -7.45 -4.97
N ARG A 23 4.50 -7.91 -4.52
CA ARG A 23 4.42 -9.02 -3.56
C ARG A 23 5.03 -10.28 -4.13
N THR A 24 4.74 -10.57 -5.40
CA THR A 24 5.29 -11.74 -6.11
C THR A 24 6.81 -11.68 -6.20
N LEU A 25 7.36 -10.50 -6.48
CA LEU A 25 8.82 -10.30 -6.51
C LEU A 25 9.46 -10.43 -5.12
N ALA A 26 8.87 -9.82 -4.08
CA ALA A 26 9.39 -9.91 -2.72
C ALA A 26 9.35 -11.33 -2.13
N ASP A 27 8.29 -12.08 -2.46
CA ASP A 27 8.13 -13.48 -2.07
C ASP A 27 9.17 -14.38 -2.75
N ALA A 28 9.45 -14.15 -4.04
CA ALA A 28 10.49 -14.86 -4.77
C ALA A 28 11.89 -14.67 -4.15
N GLU A 29 12.16 -13.48 -3.60
CA GLU A 29 13.40 -13.13 -2.89
C GLU A 29 13.39 -13.53 -1.40
N ARG A 30 12.35 -14.24 -0.92
CA ARG A 30 12.21 -14.69 0.49
C ARG A 30 12.33 -13.56 1.52
N CYS A 31 11.87 -12.37 1.17
CA CYS A 31 11.92 -11.21 2.04
C CYS A 31 10.65 -11.09 2.90
N ASP A 32 10.50 -11.95 3.92
CA ASP A 32 9.25 -12.12 4.68
C ASP A 32 8.64 -10.81 5.20
N MET A 33 9.46 -9.95 5.84
CA MET A 33 8.99 -8.66 6.36
C MET A 33 8.56 -7.70 5.25
N LEU A 34 9.24 -7.73 4.10
CA LEU A 34 8.89 -6.89 2.96
C LEU A 34 7.59 -7.38 2.31
N THR A 35 7.47 -8.69 2.12
CA THR A 35 6.24 -9.34 1.63
C THR A 35 5.05 -8.97 2.50
N TYR A 36 5.22 -9.05 3.83
CA TYR A 36 4.19 -8.65 4.79
C TYR A 36 3.77 -7.18 4.62
N LEU A 37 4.72 -6.24 4.53
CA LEU A 37 4.40 -4.81 4.37
C LEU A 37 3.68 -4.52 3.06
N ILE A 38 4.10 -5.17 1.97
CA ILE A 38 3.45 -5.02 0.65
C ILE A 38 2.03 -5.60 0.70
N GLU A 39 1.85 -6.76 1.35
CA GLU A 39 0.54 -7.38 1.52
C GLU A 39 -0.40 -6.51 2.36
N MET A 40 0.09 -5.93 3.46
CA MET A 40 -0.72 -5.00 4.27
C MET A 40 -1.10 -3.74 3.48
N ALA A 41 -0.21 -3.22 2.64
CA ALA A 41 -0.54 -2.11 1.74
C ALA A 41 -1.57 -2.51 0.67
N TYR A 42 -1.52 -3.75 0.16
CA TYR A 42 -2.50 -4.28 -0.79
C TYR A 42 -3.90 -4.37 -0.17
N VAL A 43 -3.98 -4.88 1.07
CA VAL A 43 -5.23 -4.96 1.83
C VAL A 43 -5.81 -3.55 2.05
N GLU A 44 -4.99 -2.59 2.49
CA GLU A 44 -5.39 -1.20 2.68
C GLU A 44 -5.94 -0.57 1.38
N ALA A 45 -5.28 -0.80 0.23
CA ALA A 45 -5.79 -0.32 -1.05
C ALA A 45 -7.14 -0.95 -1.42
N SER A 46 -7.33 -2.23 -1.12
CA SER A 46 -8.60 -2.95 -1.33
C SER A 46 -9.72 -2.37 -0.48
N ASP A 47 -9.41 -2.03 0.77
CA ASP A 47 -10.36 -1.47 1.73
C ASP A 47 -10.77 -0.04 1.32
N ILE A 48 -9.81 0.78 0.87
CA ILE A 48 -10.10 2.11 0.29
C ILE A 48 -11.03 2.01 -0.93
N LEU A 49 -10.84 1.01 -1.80
CA LEU A 49 -11.71 0.80 -2.98
C LEU A 49 -13.12 0.35 -2.59
N ARG A 50 -13.27 -0.37 -1.48
CA ARG A 50 -14.56 -0.74 -0.89
C ARG A 50 -15.23 0.42 -0.13
N GLY A 51 -14.57 1.58 -0.05
CA GLY A 51 -15.06 2.73 0.71
C GLY A 51 -14.86 2.61 2.22
N GLN A 52 -14.01 1.67 2.67
CA GLN A 52 -13.63 1.54 4.07
C GLN A 52 -12.62 2.63 4.45
N ARG A 53 -12.59 2.99 5.74
CA ARG A 53 -11.75 4.07 6.24
C ARG A 53 -10.29 3.62 6.22
N PRO A 54 -9.35 4.44 5.71
CA PRO A 54 -7.93 4.09 5.70
C PRO A 54 -7.40 3.80 7.10
N LEU A 55 -6.53 2.79 7.24
CA LEU A 55 -5.72 2.59 8.43
C LEU A 55 -4.74 3.76 8.53
N ARG A 56 -5.05 4.72 9.41
CA ARG A 56 -4.13 5.79 9.74
C ARG A 56 -3.03 5.21 10.62
N VAL A 57 -1.84 5.05 10.05
CA VAL A 57 -0.62 4.90 10.86
C VAL A 57 -0.38 6.27 11.49
N GLU A 58 -0.87 6.47 12.72
CA GLU A 58 -0.52 7.65 13.50
C GLU A 58 0.99 7.63 13.70
N GLY A 59 1.67 8.61 13.10
CA GLY A 59 3.12 8.76 13.22
C GLY A 59 3.45 9.02 14.67
N ASN A 60 3.83 7.97 15.40
CA ASN A 60 4.38 8.10 16.74
C ASN A 60 5.58 9.05 16.65
N GLN A 61 5.43 10.25 17.22
CA GLN A 61 6.48 11.24 17.37
C GLN A 61 7.69 10.53 17.97
N ARG A 62 8.71 10.26 17.14
CA ARG A 62 10.00 9.80 17.64
C ARG A 62 10.54 10.93 18.50
N HIS A 63 10.47 10.72 19.81
CA HIS A 63 11.13 11.53 20.82
C HIS A 63 12.63 11.50 20.50
N THR A 64 13.12 12.49 19.75
CA THR A 64 14.55 12.79 19.70
C THR A 64 14.89 13.43 21.03
N ALA A 65 15.28 12.59 22.00
CA ALA A 65 15.96 13.06 23.20
C ALA A 65 17.30 13.68 22.75
N ALA A 66 17.51 14.92 23.18
CA ALA A 66 18.75 15.67 23.02
C ALA A 66 19.78 15.28 24.10
#